data_AF-A0A962IGM5-F1
#
_entry.id   AF-A0A962IGM5-F1
#
_cell.length_a   1.000
_cell.length_b   1.000
_cell.length_c   1.000
_cell.angle_alpha   90.00
_cell.angle_beta   90.00
_cell.angle_gamma   90.00
#
_symmetry.space_group_name_H-M   'P 1'
#
loop_
_entity.id
_entity.type
_entity.pdbx_description
1 polymer ?
#
loop_
_entity_poly.entity_id
_entity_poly.type
_entity_poly.pdbx_seq_one_letter_code
_entity_poly.pdbx_strand_id
1 'polypeptide(L)'
;MRPNWPDTLTDIHELFITVLRNHGLPDPEADTLAQTLLIQFSDVFGGIQLYIPRGTTTKRELRDQIIFSKAGTVRVSALAMEYGLSMKQVYLIIRQQAERQGLPMPPAVHPSSAQHP
;
A
#
# COMPACT_ATOMS: atom_id res chain seq x y z
N MET A 1 -13.48 24.60 5.68
CA MET A 1 -12.71 24.37 6.91
C MET A 1 -11.29 24.03 6.51
N ARG A 2 -10.28 24.81 6.91
CA ARG A 2 -8.87 24.40 6.72
C ARG A 2 -8.56 23.31 7.75
N PRO A 3 -7.82 22.26 7.40
CA PRO A 3 -7.40 21.25 8.39
C PRO A 3 -6.66 21.95 9.53
N ASN A 4 -6.98 21.58 10.78
CA ASN A 4 -6.16 22.01 11.92
C ASN A 4 -4.91 21.13 11.96
N TRP A 5 -3.85 21.59 11.29
CA TRP A 5 -2.60 20.85 11.16
C TRP A 5 -1.97 20.47 12.50
N PRO A 6 -1.96 21.32 13.54
CA PRO A 6 -1.55 20.93 14.89
C PRO A 6 -2.23 19.64 15.39
N ASP A 7 -3.55 19.60 15.42
CA ASP A 7 -4.31 18.43 15.89
C ASP A 7 -4.06 17.20 14.99
N THR A 8 -3.98 17.43 13.67
CA THR A 8 -3.75 16.35 12.70
C THR A 8 -2.35 15.72 12.90
N LEU A 9 -1.33 16.53 13.18
CA LEU A 9 0.02 16.05 13.46
C LEU A 9 0.08 15.30 14.78
N THR A 10 -0.67 15.73 15.80
CA THR A 10 -0.83 14.98 17.05
C THR A 10 -1.48 13.62 16.78
N ASP A 11 -2.56 13.56 16.01
CA ASP A 11 -3.23 12.29 15.68
C ASP A 11 -2.30 11.34 14.90
N ILE A 12 -1.51 11.87 13.96
CA ILE A 12 -0.52 11.10 13.20
C ILE A 12 0.60 10.58 14.12
N HIS A 13 1.07 11.41 15.06
CA HIS A 13 2.08 11.02 16.03
C HIS A 13 1.60 9.87 16.93
N GLU A 14 0.39 9.99 17.49
CA GLU A 14 -0.23 8.94 18.30
C GLU A 14 -0.47 7.66 17.52
N LEU A 15 -0.84 7.77 16.24
CA LEU A 15 -0.94 6.62 15.33
C LEU A 15 0.41 5.91 15.20
N PHE A 16 1.51 6.64 14.98
CA PHE A 16 2.84 6.05 14.88
C PHE A 16 3.25 5.34 16.17
N ILE A 17 3.07 5.98 17.33
CA ILE A 17 3.35 5.37 18.63
C ILE A 17 2.57 4.07 18.79
N THR A 18 1.26 4.11 18.53
CA THR A 18 0.36 2.95 18.67
C THR A 18 0.81 1.79 17.78
N VAL A 19 1.15 2.07 16.53
CA VAL A 19 1.59 1.03 15.59
C VAL A 19 2.94 0.43 16.01
N LEU A 20 3.90 1.26 16.44
CA LEU A 20 5.22 0.79 16.86
C LEU A 20 5.13 -0.10 18.12
N ARG A 21 4.35 0.32 19.12
CA ARG A 21 4.09 -0.48 20.32
C ARG A 21 3.39 -1.80 19.99
N ASN A 22 2.41 -1.79 19.08
CA ASN A 22 1.75 -3.01 18.62
C ASN A 22 2.69 -4.00 17.92
N HIS A 23 3.84 -3.53 17.41
CA HIS A 23 4.90 -4.37 16.86
C HIS A 23 5.97 -4.78 17.89
N GLY A 24 5.74 -4.50 19.18
CA GLY A 24 6.57 -4.96 20.28
C GLY A 24 7.74 -4.05 20.64
N LEU A 25 7.79 -2.81 20.12
CA LEU A 25 8.83 -1.87 20.55
C LEU A 25 8.56 -1.38 21.99
N PRO A 26 9.59 -1.30 22.84
CA PRO A 26 9.48 -0.67 24.16
C PRO A 26 9.07 0.80 24.07
N ASP A 27 8.33 1.30 25.07
CA ASP A 27 7.80 2.68 25.07
C ASP A 27 8.84 3.77 24.75
N PRO A 28 10.05 3.79 25.37
CA PRO A 28 11.04 4.83 25.08
C PRO A 28 11.53 4.81 23.62
N GLU A 29 11.64 3.62 23.03
CA GLU A 29 12.08 3.44 21.65
C GLU A 29 10.95 3.80 20.67
N ALA A 30 9.72 3.39 20.97
CA ALA A 30 8.55 3.72 20.17
C ALA A 30 8.31 5.23 20.10
N ASP A 31 8.44 5.93 21.23
CA ASP A 31 8.23 7.39 21.30
C ASP A 31 9.30 8.16 20.51
N THR A 32 10.58 7.73 20.62
CA THR A 32 11.69 8.35 19.89
C THR A 32 11.55 8.15 18.38
N LEU A 33 11.17 6.95 17.96
CA LEU A 33 11.00 6.64 16.55
C LEU A 33 9.75 7.30 15.96
N ALA A 34 8.65 7.40 16.72
CA ALA A 34 7.45 8.11 16.30
C ALA A 34 7.71 9.60 16.03
N GLN A 35 8.50 10.27 16.88
CA GLN A 35 8.92 11.65 16.65
C GLN A 35 9.72 11.79 15.36
N THR A 36 10.68 10.87 15.14
CA THR A 36 11.49 10.86 13.91
C THR A 36 10.61 10.68 12.67
N LEU A 37 9.65 9.76 12.71
CA LEU A 37 8.70 9.52 11.63
C LEU A 37 7.83 10.75 11.35
N LEU A 38 7.37 11.47 12.38
CA LEU A 38 6.55 12.68 12.22
C LEU A 38 7.32 13.82 11.54
N ILE A 39 8.59 14.00 11.89
CA ILE A 39 9.47 14.97 11.25
C ILE A 39 9.64 14.62 9.77
N GLN A 40 10.02 13.37 9.47
CA GLN A 40 10.19 12.92 8.08
C GLN A 40 8.89 13.00 7.27
N PHE A 41 7.76 12.67 7.88
CA PHE A 41 6.44 12.83 7.27
C PHE A 41 6.20 14.30 6.89
N SER A 42 6.53 15.23 7.78
CA SER A 42 6.36 16.66 7.55
C SER A 42 7.32 17.18 6.46
N ASP A 43 8.54 16.66 6.38
CA ASP A 43 9.50 17.02 5.33
C ASP A 43 9.05 16.56 3.94
N VAL A 44 8.43 15.38 3.85
CA VAL A 44 8.00 14.79 2.59
C VAL A 44 6.64 15.33 2.13
N PHE A 45 5.70 15.50 3.05
CA PHE A 45 4.30 15.84 2.75
C PHE A 45 3.91 17.26 3.19
N GLY A 46 4.86 18.03 3.72
CA GLY A 46 4.66 19.44 4.06
C GLY A 46 4.42 20.29 2.81
N GLY A 47 3.50 21.25 2.91
CA GLY A 47 3.23 22.21 1.83
C GLY A 47 2.45 21.66 0.63
N ILE A 48 2.20 20.35 0.56
CA ILE A 48 1.36 19.76 -0.49
C ILE A 48 -0.11 19.65 -0.05
N GLN A 49 -1.04 19.75 -1.01
CA GLN A 49 -2.44 19.44 -0.77
C GLN A 49 -2.69 17.95 -1.03
N LEU A 50 -2.54 17.14 0.03
CA LEU A 50 -2.69 15.69 -0.04
C LEU A 50 -4.15 15.27 0.17
N TYR A 51 -4.68 14.46 -0.76
CA TYR A 51 -5.92 13.71 -0.53
C TYR A 51 -5.59 12.31 -0.01
N ILE A 52 -6.04 12.00 1.21
CA ILE A 52 -5.89 10.68 1.80
C ILE A 52 -7.20 9.90 1.61
N PRO A 53 -7.23 8.82 0.81
CA PRO A 53 -8.41 7.99 0.66
C PRO A 53 -8.72 7.25 1.97
N ARG A 54 -10.01 7.03 2.26
CA ARG A 54 -10.46 6.36 3.50
C ARG A 54 -10.67 4.85 3.32
N GLY A 55 -10.39 4.10 4.39
CA GLY A 55 -10.91 2.75 4.61
C GLY A 55 -10.50 1.69 3.60
N THR A 56 -11.47 1.08 2.93
CA THR A 56 -11.30 -0.06 2.02
C THR A 56 -10.49 0.29 0.78
N THR A 57 -10.50 1.54 0.33
CA THR A 57 -9.74 2.00 -0.84
C THR A 57 -8.24 1.90 -0.60
N THR A 58 -7.76 2.33 0.57
CA THR A 58 -6.33 2.24 0.93
C THR A 58 -5.88 0.80 1.07
N LYS A 59 -6.69 -0.06 1.71
CA LYS A 59 -6.41 -1.49 1.83
C LYS A 59 -6.35 -2.17 0.46
N ARG A 60 -7.27 -1.82 -0.44
CA ARG A 60 -7.30 -2.33 -1.81
C ARG A 60 -6.06 -1.90 -2.58
N GLU A 61 -5.70 -0.62 -2.52
CA GLU A 61 -4.54 -0.10 -3.25
C GLU A 61 -3.24 -0.77 -2.76
N LEU A 62 -3.07 -0.92 -1.43
CA LEU A 62 -1.91 -1.60 -0.87
C LEU A 62 -1.85 -3.08 -1.30
N ARG A 63 -2.98 -3.80 -1.24
CA ARG A 63 -3.07 -5.17 -1.75
C ARG A 63 -2.67 -5.24 -3.21
N ASP A 64 -3.20 -4.33 -4.03
CA ASP A 64 -2.98 -4.32 -5.47
C ASP A 64 -1.50 -4.04 -5.81
N GLN A 65 -0.83 -3.19 -5.03
CA GLN A 65 0.63 -2.96 -5.14
C GLN A 65 1.46 -4.19 -4.74
N ILE A 66 1.09 -4.89 -3.66
CA ILE A 66 1.77 -6.12 -3.23
C ILE A 66 1.59 -7.24 -4.26
N ILE A 67 0.40 -7.37 -4.84
CA ILE A 67 0.14 -8.31 -5.93
C ILE A 67 1.04 -7.98 -7.14
N PHE A 68 1.18 -6.69 -7.47
CA PHE A 68 2.03 -6.26 -8.57
C PHE A 68 3.51 -6.52 -8.31
N SER A 69 4.03 -6.27 -7.10
CA SER A 69 5.45 -6.52 -6.78
C SER A 69 5.83 -8.01 -6.81
N LYS A 70 4.87 -8.91 -6.56
CA LYS A 70 5.02 -10.37 -6.68
C LYS A 70 4.77 -10.88 -8.10
N ALA A 71 4.34 -10.04 -9.02
CA ALA A 71 4.08 -10.43 -10.39
C ALA A 71 5.39 -10.81 -11.10
N GLY A 72 5.40 -11.95 -11.81
CA GLY A 72 6.62 -12.46 -12.44
C GLY A 72 7.39 -13.48 -11.60
N THR A 73 7.25 -13.45 -10.28
CA THR A 73 7.91 -14.39 -9.35
C THR A 73 6.93 -15.41 -8.79
N VAL A 74 5.67 -15.01 -8.56
CA VAL A 74 4.60 -15.89 -8.08
C VAL A 74 3.56 -16.12 -9.18
N ARG A 75 3.05 -17.35 -9.28
CA ARG A 75 1.97 -17.68 -10.24
C ARG A 75 0.68 -16.96 -9.89
N VAL A 76 -0.03 -16.48 -10.91
CA VAL A 76 -1.31 -15.76 -10.78
C VAL A 76 -2.37 -16.57 -10.01
N SER A 77 -2.41 -17.90 -10.18
CA SER A 77 -3.33 -18.77 -9.44
C SER A 77 -3.06 -18.80 -7.93
N ALA A 78 -1.78 -18.76 -7.51
CA ALA A 78 -1.41 -18.71 -6.11
C ALA A 78 -1.78 -17.35 -5.48
N LEU A 79 -1.54 -16.26 -6.20
CA LEU A 79 -1.96 -14.91 -5.78
C LEU A 79 -3.49 -14.81 -5.68
N ALA A 80 -4.21 -15.38 -6.64
CA ALA A 80 -5.69 -15.44 -6.60
C ALA A 80 -6.19 -16.12 -5.33
N MET A 81 -5.61 -17.27 -4.98
CA MET A 81 -5.95 -18.01 -3.76
C MET A 81 -5.56 -17.24 -2.47
N GLU A 82 -4.34 -16.71 -2.39
CA GLU A 82 -3.82 -15.99 -1.21
C GLU A 82 -4.72 -14.79 -0.85
N TYR A 83 -5.18 -14.04 -1.85
CA TYR A 83 -5.95 -12.81 -1.64
C TYR A 83 -7.47 -12.99 -1.81
N GLY A 84 -7.96 -14.21 -2.02
CA GLY A 84 -9.39 -14.49 -2.22
C GLY A 84 -9.98 -13.80 -3.46
N LEU A 85 -9.20 -13.75 -4.55
CA LEU A 85 -9.54 -13.11 -5.82
C LEU A 85 -9.70 -14.14 -6.94
N SER A 86 -10.44 -13.80 -7.99
CA SER A 86 -10.38 -14.56 -9.24
C SER A 86 -9.08 -14.27 -9.99
N MET A 87 -8.59 -15.24 -10.77
CA MET A 87 -7.41 -15.03 -11.62
C MET A 87 -7.57 -13.82 -12.55
N LYS A 88 -8.78 -13.60 -13.10
CA LYS A 88 -9.10 -12.43 -13.92
C LYS A 88 -8.90 -11.11 -13.16
N GLN A 89 -9.31 -11.03 -11.88
CA GLN A 89 -9.09 -9.85 -11.05
C GLN A 89 -7.60 -9.60 -10.82
N VAL A 90 -6.81 -10.64 -10.55
CA VAL A 90 -5.35 -10.53 -10.38
C VAL A 90 -4.68 -10.03 -11.67
N TYR A 91 -5.07 -10.55 -12.84
CA TYR A 91 -4.58 -10.03 -14.12
C TYR A 91 -4.91 -8.54 -14.33
N LEU A 92 -6.15 -8.12 -14.02
CA LEU A 92 -6.57 -6.73 -14.14
C LEU A 92 -5.77 -5.83 -13.20
N ILE A 93 -5.53 -6.26 -11.96
CA ILE A 93 -4.71 -5.54 -10.98
C ILE A 93 -3.29 -5.33 -11.52
N ILE A 94 -2.64 -6.40 -11.99
CA ILE A 94 -1.27 -6.32 -12.49
C ILE A 94 -1.18 -5.38 -13.69
N ARG A 95 -2.15 -5.47 -14.61
CA ARG A 95 -2.23 -4.58 -15.77
C ARG A 95 -2.42 -3.11 -15.37
N GLN A 96 -3.36 -2.82 -14.48
CA GLN A 96 -3.63 -1.46 -14.03
C GLN A 96 -2.42 -0.83 -13.32
N GLN A 97 -1.69 -1.62 -12.52
CA GLN A 97 -0.48 -1.15 -11.84
C GLN A 97 0.68 -0.93 -12.83
N ALA A 98 0.85 -1.81 -13.83
CA ALA A 98 1.83 -1.62 -14.91
C ALA A 98 1.57 -0.33 -15.69
N GLU A 99 0.31 -0.12 -16.12
CA GLU A 99 -0.12 1.09 -16.84
C GLU A 99 0.12 2.35 -16.01
N ARG A 100 -0.22 2.33 -14.71
CA ARG A 100 -0.01 3.47 -13.80
C ARG A 100 1.47 3.82 -13.62
N GLN A 101 2.35 2.83 -13.61
CA GLN A 101 3.80 3.02 -13.40
C GLN A 101 4.57 3.24 -14.71
N GLY A 102 3.89 3.19 -15.87
CA GLY A 102 4.56 3.27 -17.18
C GLY A 102 5.45 2.07 -17.48
N LEU A 103 5.20 0.93 -16.85
CA LEU A 103 5.98 -0.29 -16.99
C LEU A 103 5.28 -1.27 -17.96
N PRO A 104 6.05 -2.10 -18.69
CA PRO A 104 5.46 -3.18 -19.47
C PRO A 104 4.87 -4.26 -18.55
N MET A 105 3.96 -5.07 -19.10
CA MET A 105 3.42 -6.23 -18.37
C MET A 105 4.54 -7.22 -18.01
N PRO A 106 4.56 -7.78 -16.79
CA PRO A 106 5.57 -8.75 -16.40
C PRO A 106 5.48 -10.04 -17.24
N PRO A 107 6.61 -10.63 -17.64
CA PRO A 107 6.67 -11.71 -18.63
C PRO A 107 5.93 -13.00 -18.20
N ALA A 108 5.85 -13.30 -16.91
CA ALA A 108 5.13 -14.49 -16.41
C ALA A 108 3.60 -14.29 -16.27
N VAL A 109 3.09 -13.11 -16.65
CA VAL A 109 1.69 -12.70 -16.47
C VAL A 109 0.96 -12.64 -17.82
N HIS A 110 1.61 -13.00 -18.92
CA HIS A 110 0.86 -13.21 -20.15
C HIS A 110 -0.15 -14.34 -19.91
N PRO A 111 -1.45 -14.10 -20.17
CA PRO A 111 -2.42 -15.18 -20.11
C PRO A 111 -1.95 -16.23 -21.10
N SER A 112 -1.58 -17.41 -20.59
CA SER A 112 -1.43 -18.58 -21.44
C SER A 112 -2.73 -18.65 -22.23
N SER A 113 -2.59 -18.57 -23.55
CA SER A 113 -3.66 -18.53 -24.55
C SER A 113 -4.83 -19.34 -24.03
N ALA A 114 -5.97 -18.68 -23.80
CA ALA A 114 -7.19 -19.34 -23.38
C ALA A 114 -7.41 -20.59 -24.25
N GLN A 115 -7.17 -21.77 -23.69
CA GLN A 115 -7.66 -23.01 -24.24
C GLN A 115 -9.16 -23.01 -23.97
N HIS A 116 -9.92 -22.51 -24.94
CA HIS A 116 -11.32 -22.88 -25.10
C HIS A 116 -11.37 -24.18 -25.88
N PRO A 117 -11.99 -25.25 -25.35
CA PRO A 117 -12.89 -26.07 -26.14
C PRO A 117 -14.22 -25.34 -26.36
#